data_AF-A0AAW0E9U7-F1
#
_entry.id   AF-A0AAW0E9U7-F1
#
_cell.length_a   1.000
_cell.length_b   1.000
_cell.length_c   1.000
_cell.angle_alpha   90.00
_cell.angle_beta   90.00
_cell.angle_gamma   90.00
#
_symmetry.space_group_name_H-M   'P 1'
#
loop_
_entity.id
_entity.type
_entity.pdbx_description
1 polymer ?
#
loop_
_entity_poly.entity_id
_entity_poly.type
_entity_poly.pdbx_seq_one_letter_code
_entity_poly.pdbx_strand_id
1 'polypeptide(L)'
;MANIGSVFLGDSKRIRVLSSSSSPPSSPPASSTSVSMSGMLSNLPSPKSADAFHTEGQASEAQDKTPLKTLSAFDLHPRPTLEPELALELRVRWLEALVLGVKDDNSISALSGLKKPAEIKEGETLMRAAQDLQKRLNSITEGNDGLKRFISHYDQHAQYLTPSFALSGLHETPTYESMTPAELETYLKEMESDIRSADRDMREIEALEQKGVTGAGKLASYVPLLPRLEKLMKDYDEDAQRVDKLEKRIARIIESHATYIDALSELFVAWDDAIHEAETERARKEREHEERVRLGLE
;
A
#
# COMPACT_ATOMS: atom_id res chain seq x y z
N MET A 1 57.91 -6.26 41.26
CA MET A 1 57.00 -6.51 42.39
C MET A 1 55.69 -7.02 41.81
N ALA A 2 55.38 -8.28 42.10
CA ALA A 2 54.23 -9.00 41.58
C ALA A 2 52.98 -8.63 42.36
N ASN A 3 51.88 -8.34 41.66
CA ASN A 3 50.55 -8.30 42.25
C ASN A 3 49.78 -9.53 41.78
N ILE A 4 49.74 -10.51 42.66
CA ILE A 4 48.86 -11.68 42.63
C ILE A 4 47.52 -11.23 43.20
N GLY A 5 46.47 -11.25 42.38
CA GLY A 5 45.10 -10.97 42.78
C GLY A 5 44.22 -12.17 42.50
N SER A 6 44.11 -13.06 43.49
CA SER A 6 43.19 -14.19 43.57
C SER A 6 41.75 -13.69 43.73
N VAL A 7 40.85 -14.08 42.82
CA VAL A 7 39.40 -13.97 43.01
C VAL A 7 38.74 -15.27 42.56
N PHE A 8 38.67 -16.23 43.47
CA PHE A 8 37.69 -17.32 43.47
C PHE A 8 36.80 -17.10 44.69
N LEU A 9 35.50 -16.88 44.48
CA LEU A 9 34.36 -17.43 45.24
C LEU A 9 33.10 -16.60 44.91
N GLY A 10 32.14 -17.22 44.24
CA GLY A 10 30.83 -16.60 44.03
C GLY A 10 29.96 -17.25 42.96
N ASP A 11 30.02 -18.58 42.81
CA ASP A 11 29.06 -19.29 41.97
C ASP A 11 27.80 -19.59 42.80
N SER A 12 26.75 -18.83 42.53
CA SER A 12 25.41 -19.02 43.08
C SER A 12 24.40 -18.36 42.14
N LYS A 13 23.95 -19.13 41.15
CA LYS A 13 22.52 -19.48 40.95
C LYS A 13 22.28 -19.97 39.54
N ARG A 14 21.90 -21.25 39.47
CA ARG A 14 21.20 -21.88 38.35
C ARG A 14 19.98 -21.03 37.95
N ILE A 15 19.97 -20.52 36.73
CA ILE A 15 18.73 -20.32 35.97
C ILE A 15 18.97 -20.84 34.56
N ARG A 16 18.41 -22.02 34.32
CA ARG A 16 18.28 -22.67 33.02
C ARG A 16 17.05 -22.02 32.37
N VAL A 17 17.25 -21.18 31.36
CA VAL A 17 16.18 -20.84 30.41
C VAL A 17 16.70 -21.17 29.03
N LEU A 18 16.12 -22.21 28.45
CA LEU A 18 16.30 -22.61 27.07
C LEU A 18 15.52 -21.61 26.20
N SER A 19 16.22 -20.78 25.43
CA SER A 19 15.61 -19.98 24.37
C SER A 19 15.87 -20.67 23.04
N SER A 20 14.91 -21.51 22.64
CA SER A 20 14.80 -22.05 21.29
C SER A 20 14.06 -21.04 20.40
N SER A 21 14.74 -20.61 19.34
CA SER A 21 14.21 -20.39 17.99
C SER A 21 12.71 -20.07 17.83
N SER A 22 12.37 -18.83 17.51
CA SER A 22 11.34 -18.56 16.48
C SER A 22 11.57 -17.20 15.82
N SER A 23 11.49 -17.23 14.51
CA SER A 23 11.61 -16.15 13.52
C SER A 23 10.52 -15.07 13.65
N PRO A 24 10.75 -13.85 13.14
CA PRO A 24 9.81 -12.73 13.23
C PRO A 24 8.72 -12.82 12.13
N PRO A 25 7.48 -12.35 12.38
CA PRO A 25 6.52 -12.12 11.30
C PRO A 25 6.50 -10.65 10.87
N SER A 26 6.68 -10.46 9.56
CA SER A 26 6.37 -9.23 8.81
C SER A 26 4.91 -9.25 8.30
N SER A 27 4.21 -8.14 8.53
CA SER A 27 3.17 -7.48 7.71
C SER A 27 1.91 -8.21 7.16
N PRO A 28 0.76 -7.50 7.00
CA PRO A 28 -0.57 -8.06 6.74
C PRO A 28 -0.95 -8.10 5.24
N PRO A 29 -2.01 -8.84 4.86
CA PRO A 29 -2.92 -8.27 3.85
C PRO A 29 -4.43 -8.60 3.98
N ALA A 30 -5.19 -7.68 3.38
CA ALA A 30 -6.46 -7.81 2.64
C ALA A 30 -7.75 -8.26 3.35
N SER A 31 -8.61 -7.27 3.53
CA SER A 31 -10.07 -7.36 3.64
C SER A 31 -10.70 -7.95 2.37
N SER A 32 -11.57 -8.95 2.55
CA SER A 32 -12.51 -9.42 1.53
C SER A 32 -13.95 -9.25 2.03
N THR A 33 -14.71 -8.53 1.21
CA THR A 33 -16.16 -8.38 1.15
C THR A 33 -16.94 -9.69 1.31
N SER A 34 -18.03 -9.66 2.09
CA SER A 34 -19.17 -10.58 1.98
C SER A 34 -20.46 -9.88 2.40
N VAL A 35 -21.48 -10.05 1.57
CA VAL A 35 -22.76 -9.34 1.50
C VAL A 35 -23.84 -10.08 2.30
N SER A 36 -24.77 -9.33 2.92
CA SER A 36 -26.25 -9.53 2.89
C SER A 36 -26.94 -9.44 4.25
N MET A 37 -28.03 -8.64 4.27
CA MET A 37 -29.35 -8.80 4.92
C MET A 37 -29.90 -7.38 5.12
N SER A 38 -30.60 -6.79 4.14
CA SER A 38 -32.03 -6.98 3.84
C SER A 38 -32.95 -6.48 4.97
N GLY A 39 -33.71 -5.41 4.68
CA GLY A 39 -34.95 -5.10 5.40
C GLY A 39 -35.13 -3.62 5.76
N MET A 40 -36.25 -3.06 5.29
CA MET A 40 -36.97 -1.90 5.83
C MET A 40 -36.73 -0.52 5.19
N LEU A 41 -37.28 -0.32 3.99
CA LEU A 41 -37.81 0.99 3.59
C LEU A 41 -39.13 0.81 2.83
N SER A 42 -40.24 1.06 3.53
CA SER A 42 -41.56 1.30 2.95
C SER A 42 -42.16 2.50 3.66
N ASN A 43 -42.17 3.66 3.01
CA ASN A 43 -43.27 4.63 3.01
C ASN A 43 -42.83 5.93 2.32
N LEU A 44 -43.23 6.06 1.05
CA LEU A 44 -43.44 7.34 0.39
C LEU A 44 -44.88 7.79 0.65
N PRO A 45 -45.13 9.11 0.67
CA PRO A 45 -46.16 9.62 -0.23
C PRO A 45 -45.66 10.80 -1.07
N SER A 46 -46.09 10.78 -2.33
CA SER A 46 -45.89 11.78 -3.38
C SER A 46 -46.40 13.19 -3.03
N PRO A 47 -45.82 14.27 -3.60
CA PRO A 47 -46.46 15.57 -3.62
C PRO A 47 -47.37 15.72 -4.85
N LYS A 48 -48.59 16.20 -4.60
CA LYS A 48 -49.55 16.67 -5.60
C LYS A 48 -49.26 18.14 -5.93
N SER A 49 -49.39 18.45 -7.21
CA SER A 49 -49.50 19.77 -7.84
C SER A 49 -50.84 20.47 -7.57
N ALA A 50 -50.82 21.79 -7.42
CA ALA A 50 -51.85 22.80 -7.77
C ALA A 50 -51.37 24.16 -7.18
N ASP A 51 -50.93 25.11 -8.00
CA ASP A 51 -51.74 26.19 -8.63
C ASP A 51 -52.05 27.39 -7.72
N ALA A 52 -51.50 28.52 -8.16
CA ALA A 52 -52.05 29.89 -8.19
C ALA A 52 -52.78 30.47 -6.96
N PHE A 53 -52.33 31.65 -6.49
CA PHE A 53 -53.15 32.88 -6.41
C PHE A 53 -52.28 34.11 -6.02
N HIS A 54 -52.36 35.15 -6.88
CA HIS A 54 -52.49 36.61 -6.64
C HIS A 54 -52.77 37.05 -5.18
N THR A 55 -52.57 38.29 -4.70
CA THR A 55 -52.00 39.58 -5.13
C THR A 55 -52.27 40.55 -3.96
N GLU A 56 -51.33 41.46 -3.71
CA GLU A 56 -51.43 42.80 -3.07
C GLU A 56 -52.21 43.04 -1.76
N GLY A 57 -51.62 43.90 -0.92
CA GLY A 57 -52.40 45.03 -0.39
C GLY A 57 -52.17 45.45 1.05
N GLN A 58 -51.20 46.36 1.24
CA GLN A 58 -51.29 47.56 2.11
C GLN A 58 -51.30 47.36 3.64
N ALA A 59 -50.82 48.28 4.49
CA ALA A 59 -50.01 49.49 4.41
C ALA A 59 -49.75 49.87 5.89
N SER A 60 -48.62 50.48 6.23
CA SER A 60 -48.52 51.49 7.30
C SER A 60 -47.14 52.14 7.29
N GLU A 61 -47.17 53.45 7.07
CA GLU A 61 -46.09 54.43 7.19
C GLU A 61 -45.58 54.56 8.64
N ALA A 62 -44.29 54.87 8.82
CA ALA A 62 -43.84 56.22 9.20
C ALA A 62 -42.36 56.25 9.64
N GLN A 63 -41.57 57.03 8.87
CA GLN A 63 -40.53 57.99 9.28
C GLN A 63 -39.41 57.58 10.27
N ASP A 64 -38.13 57.64 9.85
CA ASP A 64 -37.24 58.80 10.12
C ASP A 64 -35.82 58.68 9.47
N LYS A 65 -35.38 59.79 8.84
CA LYS A 65 -34.01 60.38 8.66
C LYS A 65 -32.76 59.59 8.17
N THR A 66 -32.40 59.83 6.88
CA THR A 66 -31.11 60.32 6.27
C THR A 66 -29.71 59.84 6.75
N PRO A 67 -28.61 59.98 5.95
CA PRO A 67 -28.31 59.50 4.58
C PRO A 67 -26.92 58.79 4.47
N LEU A 68 -26.60 58.21 3.29
CA LEU A 68 -25.25 57.89 2.76
C LEU A 68 -24.38 56.82 3.47
N LYS A 69 -24.26 55.64 2.83
CA LYS A 69 -23.01 55.15 2.19
C LYS A 69 -23.17 53.71 1.70
N THR A 70 -23.47 53.61 0.40
CA THR A 70 -23.08 52.47 -0.42
C THR A 70 -21.55 52.37 -0.41
N LEU A 71 -21.01 51.35 0.25
CA LEU A 71 -19.67 50.86 -0.02
C LEU A 71 -19.80 49.48 -0.65
N SER A 72 -19.80 49.52 -1.98
CA SER A 72 -19.36 48.45 -2.86
C SER A 72 -17.92 48.06 -2.50
N ALA A 73 -17.69 46.80 -2.16
CA ALA A 73 -16.37 46.18 -2.23
C ALA A 73 -16.50 44.66 -2.38
N PHE A 74 -17.10 44.24 -3.49
CA PHE A 74 -16.73 42.98 -4.12
C PHE A 74 -16.38 43.31 -5.57
N ASP A 75 -15.09 43.24 -5.88
CA ASP A 75 -14.55 43.26 -7.24
C ASP A 75 -15.16 42.09 -8.02
N LEU A 76 -16.31 42.34 -8.64
CA LEU A 76 -16.78 41.56 -9.77
C LEU A 76 -16.13 42.19 -11.00
N HIS A 77 -15.13 41.50 -11.56
CA HIS A 77 -14.77 41.73 -12.96
C HIS A 77 -16.08 41.77 -13.78
N PRO A 78 -16.31 42.82 -14.59
CA PRO A 78 -17.49 42.87 -15.43
C PRO A 78 -17.41 41.68 -16.39
N ARG A 79 -18.33 40.72 -16.24
CA ARG A 79 -18.54 39.69 -17.25
C ARG A 79 -18.71 40.42 -18.59
N PRO A 80 -17.97 40.05 -19.65
CA PRO A 80 -18.14 40.70 -20.94
C PRO A 80 -19.59 40.52 -21.37
N THR A 81 -20.32 41.63 -21.46
CA THR A 81 -21.69 41.66 -21.98
C THR A 81 -21.60 41.44 -23.48
N LEU A 82 -21.57 40.17 -23.89
CA LEU A 82 -21.66 39.79 -25.29
C LEU A 82 -23.01 40.26 -25.84
N GLU A 83 -22.97 40.92 -26.99
CA GLU A 83 -24.17 41.27 -27.75
C GLU A 83 -24.97 39.98 -28.02
N PRO A 84 -26.29 39.96 -27.76
CA PRO A 84 -27.09 38.73 -27.82
C PRO A 84 -27.07 38.10 -29.21
N GLU A 85 -26.91 38.90 -30.25
CA GLU A 85 -26.78 38.45 -31.64
C GLU A 85 -25.48 37.65 -31.84
N LEU A 86 -24.35 38.15 -31.34
CA LEU A 86 -23.05 37.47 -31.39
C LEU A 86 -23.04 36.19 -30.55
N ALA A 87 -23.68 36.21 -29.37
CA ALA A 87 -23.80 35.03 -28.52
C ALA A 87 -24.63 33.92 -29.19
N LEU A 88 -25.70 34.29 -29.93
CA LEU A 88 -26.49 33.35 -30.71
C LEU A 88 -25.71 32.82 -31.91
N GLU A 89 -24.98 33.66 -32.63
CA GLU A 89 -24.14 33.22 -33.75
C GLU A 89 -23.05 32.24 -33.29
N LEU A 90 -22.35 32.54 -32.20
CA LEU A 90 -21.35 31.65 -31.62
C LEU A 90 -21.95 30.31 -31.17
N ARG A 91 -23.17 30.34 -30.61
CA ARG A 91 -23.87 29.12 -30.21
C ARG A 91 -24.33 28.30 -31.42
N VAL A 92 -24.82 28.94 -32.47
CA VAL A 92 -25.18 28.27 -33.73
C VAL A 92 -23.94 27.66 -34.37
N ARG A 93 -22.84 28.41 -34.47
CA ARG A 93 -21.56 27.92 -34.96
C ARG A 93 -21.00 26.78 -34.10
N TRP A 94 -21.21 26.81 -32.79
CA TRP A 94 -20.83 25.71 -31.89
C TRP A 94 -21.71 24.47 -32.08
N LEU A 95 -23.02 24.65 -32.29
CA LEU A 95 -23.92 23.55 -32.64
C LEU A 95 -23.57 22.96 -34.01
N GLU A 96 -23.23 23.78 -35.00
CA GLU A 96 -22.72 23.34 -36.30
C GLU A 96 -21.41 22.57 -36.14
N ALA A 97 -20.47 23.06 -35.31
CA ALA A 97 -19.22 22.37 -35.02
C ALA A 97 -19.40 21.04 -34.28
N LEU A 98 -20.39 20.94 -33.38
CA LEU A 98 -20.72 19.69 -32.69
C LEU A 98 -21.38 18.67 -33.64
N VAL A 99 -22.22 19.14 -34.56
CA VAL A 99 -22.98 18.28 -35.48
C VAL A 99 -22.15 17.85 -36.69
N LEU A 100 -21.35 18.75 -37.26
CA LEU A 100 -20.52 18.50 -38.45
C LEU A 100 -19.08 18.08 -38.09
N GLY A 101 -18.67 18.26 -36.83
CA GLY A 101 -17.29 18.14 -36.40
C GLY A 101 -16.48 19.39 -36.78
N VAL A 102 -15.51 19.75 -35.94
CA VAL A 102 -14.49 20.75 -36.30
C VAL A 102 -13.61 20.10 -37.37
N LYS A 103 -13.73 20.57 -38.61
CA LYS A 103 -12.86 20.15 -39.72
C LYS A 103 -11.49 20.80 -39.52
N ASP A 104 -10.67 20.16 -38.69
CA ASP A 104 -9.24 20.44 -38.65
C ASP A 104 -8.61 19.85 -39.91
N ASP A 105 -8.34 20.68 -40.92
CA ASP A 105 -7.65 20.27 -42.15
C ASP A 105 -6.19 19.80 -41.93
N ASN A 106 -5.73 19.60 -40.69
CA ASN A 106 -4.30 19.40 -40.41
C ASN A 106 -3.92 18.48 -39.22
N SER A 107 -4.78 17.58 -38.71
CA SER A 107 -4.38 16.65 -37.64
C SER A 107 -4.26 15.19 -38.12
N ILE A 108 -3.04 14.90 -38.57
CA ILE A 108 -2.27 13.66 -38.40
C ILE A 108 -3.07 12.43 -37.92
N SER A 109 -3.24 11.52 -38.88
CA SER A 109 -3.47 10.11 -38.69
C SER A 109 -2.38 9.47 -37.81
N ALA A 110 -2.62 9.38 -36.51
CA ALA A 110 -1.74 8.63 -35.61
C ALA A 110 -2.51 8.09 -34.39
N LEU A 111 -3.43 7.15 -34.62
CA LEU A 111 -3.82 6.09 -33.68
C LEU A 111 -4.70 5.08 -34.45
N SER A 112 -4.01 4.12 -35.06
CA SER A 112 -4.57 2.95 -35.71
C SER A 112 -5.52 2.19 -34.77
N GLY A 113 -6.81 2.18 -35.08
CA GLY A 113 -7.77 1.25 -34.45
C GLY A 113 -9.24 1.46 -34.78
N LEU A 114 -9.71 2.69 -34.98
CA LEU A 114 -11.12 2.95 -35.32
C LEU A 114 -11.23 3.69 -36.66
N LYS A 115 -12.09 3.16 -37.53
CA LYS A 115 -12.35 3.62 -38.88
C LYS A 115 -12.71 5.12 -38.91
N LYS A 116 -12.05 5.84 -39.83
CA LYS A 116 -12.34 7.14 -40.44
C LYS A 116 -13.70 7.77 -40.01
N PRO A 117 -13.73 8.98 -39.42
CA PRO A 117 -15.00 9.67 -39.20
C PRO A 117 -15.66 9.92 -40.56
N ALA A 118 -16.97 9.70 -40.61
CA ALA A 118 -17.75 9.81 -41.83
C ALA A 118 -17.73 11.26 -42.33
N GLU A 119 -16.89 11.53 -43.34
CA GLU A 119 -17.09 12.65 -44.25
C GLU A 119 -18.50 12.49 -44.83
N ILE A 120 -19.42 13.38 -44.43
CA ILE A 120 -20.73 13.50 -45.06
C ILE A 120 -20.43 13.86 -46.51
N LYS A 121 -20.60 12.90 -47.42
CA LYS A 121 -20.40 13.17 -48.85
C LYS A 121 -21.41 14.24 -49.26
N GLU A 122 -21.00 15.19 -50.09
CA GLU A 122 -21.89 16.23 -50.62
C GLU A 122 -23.16 15.58 -51.20
N GLY A 123 -24.29 15.73 -50.50
CA GLY A 123 -25.58 15.11 -50.83
C GLY A 123 -26.13 14.09 -49.82
N GLU A 124 -25.38 13.69 -48.79
CA GLU A 124 -25.91 12.88 -47.68
C GLU A 124 -26.56 13.79 -46.62
N THR A 125 -27.88 13.66 -46.44
CA THR A 125 -28.61 14.42 -45.43
C THR A 125 -28.21 13.96 -44.03
N LEU A 126 -28.14 14.88 -43.06
CA LEU A 126 -27.89 14.61 -41.64
C LEU A 126 -28.75 13.45 -41.11
N MET A 127 -29.99 13.37 -41.59
CA MET A 127 -30.90 12.27 -41.25
C MET A 127 -30.36 10.90 -41.66
N ARG A 128 -29.71 10.78 -42.82
CA ARG A 128 -29.14 9.50 -43.27
C ARG A 128 -27.91 9.11 -42.46
N ALA A 129 -27.06 10.08 -42.12
CA ALA A 129 -25.91 9.86 -41.23
C ALA A 129 -26.35 9.46 -39.81
N ALA A 130 -27.38 10.13 -39.27
CA ALA A 130 -27.97 9.78 -37.98
C ALA A 130 -28.62 8.39 -38.00
N GLN A 131 -29.31 8.03 -39.08
CA GLN A 131 -29.89 6.69 -39.26
C GLN A 131 -28.80 5.60 -39.37
N ASP A 132 -27.69 5.86 -40.07
CA ASP A 132 -26.60 4.90 -40.17
C ASP A 132 -25.83 4.76 -38.86
N LEU A 133 -25.68 5.85 -38.10
CA LEU A 133 -25.13 5.81 -36.73
C LEU A 133 -26.08 5.03 -35.80
N GLN A 134 -27.38 5.29 -35.87
CA GLN A 134 -28.38 4.56 -35.09
C GLN A 134 -28.37 3.06 -35.42
N LYS A 135 -28.24 2.67 -36.70
CA LYS A 135 -28.11 1.26 -37.10
C LYS A 135 -26.84 0.62 -36.54
N ARG A 136 -25.71 1.35 -36.58
CA ARG A 136 -24.44 0.87 -36.00
C ARG A 136 -24.53 0.74 -34.49
N LEU A 137 -25.14 1.71 -33.81
CA LEU A 137 -25.37 1.68 -32.37
C LEU A 137 -26.27 0.51 -32.01
N ASN A 138 -27.40 0.34 -32.71
CA ASN A 138 -28.32 -0.78 -32.50
C ASN A 138 -27.60 -2.12 -32.67
N SER A 139 -26.79 -2.30 -33.72
CA SER A 139 -25.98 -3.50 -33.94
C SER A 139 -24.97 -3.78 -32.80
N ILE A 140 -24.34 -2.74 -32.24
CA ILE A 140 -23.42 -2.88 -31.10
C ILE A 140 -24.19 -3.21 -29.82
N THR A 141 -25.37 -2.62 -29.63
CA THR A 141 -26.21 -2.84 -28.44
C THR A 141 -26.90 -4.19 -28.43
N GLU A 142 -27.19 -4.77 -29.60
CA GLU A 142 -27.72 -6.14 -29.71
C GLU A 142 -26.72 -7.20 -29.23
N GLY A 143 -25.41 -6.93 -29.36
CA GLY A 143 -24.35 -7.80 -28.86
C GLY A 143 -24.05 -7.64 -27.37
N ASN A 144 -24.61 -6.64 -26.69
CA ASN A 144 -24.31 -6.35 -25.29
C ASN A 144 -25.57 -5.96 -24.50
N ASP A 145 -26.11 -6.92 -23.76
CA ASP A 145 -27.29 -6.73 -22.90
C ASP A 145 -27.11 -5.65 -21.84
N GLY A 146 -25.88 -5.42 -21.36
CA GLY A 146 -25.56 -4.36 -20.39
C GLY A 146 -25.74 -2.97 -20.99
N LEU A 147 -25.25 -2.75 -22.21
CA LEU A 147 -25.45 -1.51 -22.97
C LEU A 147 -26.92 -1.28 -23.30
N LYS A 148 -27.65 -2.33 -23.68
CA LYS A 148 -29.09 -2.25 -23.93
C LYS A 148 -29.87 -1.82 -22.68
N ARG A 149 -29.56 -2.42 -21.53
CA ARG A 149 -30.15 -2.01 -20.23
C ARG A 149 -29.77 -0.58 -19.87
N PHE A 150 -28.52 -0.18 -20.07
CA PHE A 150 -28.06 1.18 -19.81
C PHE A 150 -28.78 2.21 -20.68
N ILE A 151 -28.92 1.97 -21.99
CA ILE A 151 -29.63 2.88 -22.91
C ILE A 151 -31.11 2.99 -22.54
N SER A 152 -31.78 1.88 -22.20
CA SER A 152 -33.18 1.89 -21.77
C SER A 152 -33.42 2.68 -20.47
N HIS A 153 -32.42 2.76 -19.60
CA HIS A 153 -32.48 3.51 -18.34
C HIS A 153 -31.59 4.78 -18.39
N TYR A 154 -31.21 5.24 -19.58
CA TYR A 154 -30.29 6.36 -19.73
C TYR A 154 -30.85 7.62 -19.08
N ASP A 155 -32.13 7.93 -19.34
CA ASP A 155 -32.78 9.11 -18.77
C ASP A 155 -32.87 9.05 -17.24
N GLN A 156 -32.97 7.84 -16.68
CA GLN A 156 -33.00 7.63 -15.23
C GLN A 156 -31.62 7.80 -14.60
N HIS A 157 -30.57 7.45 -15.33
CA HIS A 157 -29.18 7.53 -14.86
C HIS A 157 -28.42 8.75 -15.40
N ALA A 158 -29.07 9.62 -16.19
CA ALA A 158 -28.47 10.81 -16.79
C ALA A 158 -27.86 11.75 -15.74
N GLN A 159 -28.47 11.81 -14.56
CA GLN A 159 -27.98 12.58 -13.42
C GLN A 159 -26.63 12.08 -12.88
N TYR A 160 -26.33 10.79 -13.02
CA TYR A 160 -25.05 10.21 -12.60
C TYR A 160 -23.99 10.27 -13.71
N LEU A 161 -24.42 10.43 -14.96
CA LEU A 161 -23.55 10.50 -16.14
C LEU A 161 -23.14 11.94 -16.50
N THR A 162 -23.89 12.92 -16.01
CA THR A 162 -23.48 14.31 -16.04
C THR A 162 -22.67 14.52 -14.77
N PRO A 163 -21.32 14.47 -14.81
CA PRO A 163 -20.54 14.68 -13.60
C PRO A 163 -20.87 16.07 -13.09
N SER A 164 -21.50 16.15 -11.92
CA SER A 164 -21.77 17.40 -11.22
C SER A 164 -20.51 18.24 -11.09
N PHE A 165 -19.31 17.62 -11.14
CA PHE A 165 -18.01 18.29 -11.26
C PHE A 165 -17.91 19.30 -12.44
N ALA A 166 -18.47 19.02 -13.62
CA ALA A 166 -18.42 19.93 -14.76
C ALA A 166 -19.37 21.13 -14.63
N LEU A 167 -20.45 21.00 -13.85
CA LEU A 167 -21.35 22.11 -13.47
C LEU A 167 -20.90 22.79 -12.16
N SER A 168 -20.12 22.09 -11.33
CA SER A 168 -19.59 22.52 -10.03
C SER A 168 -18.26 23.26 -10.14
N GLY A 169 -17.80 23.60 -11.33
CA GLY A 169 -16.84 24.69 -11.52
C GLY A 169 -17.44 26.07 -11.26
N LEU A 170 -18.78 26.16 -11.16
CA LEU A 170 -19.52 27.39 -10.84
C LEU A 170 -20.09 27.40 -9.40
N HIS A 171 -20.10 26.28 -8.69
CA HIS A 171 -20.38 26.28 -7.26
C HIS A 171 -19.08 26.36 -6.49
N GLU A 172 -18.79 27.59 -6.07
CA GLU A 172 -18.00 27.94 -4.90
C GLU A 172 -18.22 26.93 -3.75
N THR A 173 -17.18 26.82 -2.92
CA THR A 173 -17.24 26.44 -1.50
C THR A 173 -18.68 26.30 -0.98
N PRO A 174 -19.07 25.16 -0.38
CA PRO A 174 -20.45 24.87 0.01
C PRO A 174 -21.08 26.14 0.57
N THR A 175 -22.08 26.67 -0.14
CA THR A 175 -22.68 27.96 0.19
C THR A 175 -23.47 27.76 1.49
N TYR A 176 -22.78 27.85 2.62
CA TYR A 176 -23.34 27.65 3.97
C TYR A 176 -24.47 28.65 4.26
N GLU A 177 -24.50 29.77 3.55
CA GLU A 177 -25.57 30.78 3.64
C GLU A 177 -26.93 30.32 3.08
N SER A 178 -26.96 29.32 2.19
CA SER A 178 -28.22 28.82 1.61
C SER A 178 -28.75 27.53 2.26
N MET A 179 -28.04 26.98 3.26
CA MET A 179 -28.53 25.82 4.01
C MET A 179 -29.47 26.28 5.11
N THR A 180 -30.58 25.56 5.27
CA THR A 180 -31.42 25.77 6.45
C THR A 180 -30.64 25.39 7.71
N PRO A 181 -30.90 26.02 8.88
CA PRO A 181 -30.16 25.72 10.11
C PRO A 181 -30.26 24.24 10.50
N ALA A 182 -31.39 23.58 10.18
CA ALA A 182 -31.57 22.15 10.39
C ALA A 182 -30.67 21.29 9.49
N GLU A 183 -30.48 21.67 8.22
CA GLU A 183 -29.56 20.97 7.30
C GLU A 183 -28.10 21.16 7.71
N LEU A 184 -27.74 22.36 8.17
CA LEU A 184 -26.41 22.64 8.70
C LEU A 184 -26.12 21.81 9.95
N GLU A 185 -27.08 21.70 10.88
CA GLU A 185 -26.95 20.83 12.05
C GLU A 185 -26.79 19.36 11.65
N THR A 186 -27.55 18.87 10.66
CA THR A 186 -27.37 17.49 10.17
C THR A 186 -26.00 17.27 9.52
N TYR A 187 -25.52 18.25 8.74
CA TYR A 187 -24.22 18.20 8.11
C TYR A 187 -23.08 18.25 9.14
N LEU A 188 -23.17 19.11 10.16
CA LEU A 188 -22.20 19.13 11.25
C LEU A 188 -22.20 17.82 12.04
N LYS A 189 -23.35 17.15 12.17
CA LYS A 189 -23.45 15.85 12.84
C LYS A 189 -22.83 14.72 12.02
N GLU A 190 -22.94 14.78 10.69
CA GLU A 190 -22.26 13.86 9.77
C GLU A 190 -20.74 14.09 9.80
N MET A 191 -20.32 15.35 9.73
CA MET A 191 -18.91 15.75 9.79
C MET A 191 -18.28 15.62 11.18
N GLU A 192 -19.07 15.43 12.25
CA GLU A 192 -18.57 15.36 13.63
C GLU A 192 -17.56 14.23 13.81
N SER A 193 -17.79 13.09 13.15
CA SER A 193 -16.84 11.97 13.17
C SER A 193 -15.50 12.36 12.58
N ASP A 194 -15.53 13.05 11.44
CA ASP A 194 -14.33 13.44 10.68
C ASP A 194 -13.57 14.58 11.35
N ILE A 195 -14.29 15.52 11.98
CA ILE A 195 -13.66 16.56 12.80
C ILE A 195 -12.96 15.94 14.01
N ARG A 196 -13.58 14.94 14.65
CA ARG A 196 -12.98 14.23 15.79
C ARG A 196 -11.80 13.35 15.38
N SER A 197 -11.82 12.73 14.20
CA SER A 197 -10.66 11.98 13.70
C SER A 197 -9.51 12.94 13.36
N ALA A 198 -9.79 14.03 12.64
CA ALA A 198 -8.80 15.05 12.31
C ALA A 198 -8.18 15.67 13.57
N ASP A 199 -8.95 15.94 14.62
CA ASP A 199 -8.43 16.44 15.90
C ASP A 199 -7.53 15.40 16.60
N ARG A 200 -7.84 14.11 16.53
CA ARG A 200 -6.94 13.05 17.02
C ARG A 200 -5.63 13.03 16.23
N ASP A 201 -5.73 13.09 14.90
CA ASP A 201 -4.56 13.07 14.02
C ASP A 201 -3.68 14.30 14.24
N MET A 202 -4.28 15.48 14.41
CA MET A 202 -3.55 16.71 14.73
C MET A 202 -2.83 16.62 16.08
N ARG A 203 -3.46 16.05 17.10
CA ARG A 203 -2.80 15.78 18.39
C ARG A 203 -1.69 14.74 18.29
N GLU A 204 -1.87 13.73 17.43
CA GLU A 204 -0.81 12.74 17.17
C GLU A 204 0.38 13.39 16.47
N ILE A 205 0.14 14.22 15.46
CA ILE A 205 1.16 14.99 14.75
C ILE A 205 1.90 15.91 15.74
N GLU A 206 1.17 16.64 16.59
CA GLU A 206 1.77 17.48 17.63
C GLU A 206 2.61 16.65 18.61
N ALA A 207 2.12 15.46 19.02
CA ALA A 207 2.89 14.56 19.87
C ALA A 207 4.16 14.03 19.18
N LEU A 208 4.13 13.78 17.87
CA LEU A 208 5.29 13.37 17.07
C LEU A 208 6.28 14.53 16.87
N GLU A 209 5.79 15.74 16.72
CA GLU A 209 6.61 16.96 16.67
C GLU A 209 7.30 17.22 18.01
N GLN A 210 6.58 17.11 19.14
CA GLN A 210 7.15 17.19 20.49
C GLN A 210 8.21 16.10 20.75
N LYS A 211 8.03 14.91 20.17
CA LYS A 211 9.04 13.82 20.20
C LYS A 211 10.24 14.11 19.30
N GLY A 212 10.23 15.20 18.54
CA GLY A 212 11.31 15.61 17.64
C GLY A 212 11.45 14.66 16.46
N VAL A 213 10.33 14.09 15.98
CA VAL A 213 10.30 13.20 14.81
C VAL A 213 10.14 13.98 13.50
N THR A 214 9.84 15.28 13.57
CA THR A 214 9.76 16.16 12.40
C THR A 214 11.15 16.43 11.81
N GLY A 215 11.28 16.38 10.48
CA GLY A 215 12.55 16.56 9.77
C GLY A 215 13.45 15.31 9.77
N ALA A 216 14.74 15.48 10.09
CA ALA A 216 15.70 14.37 10.13
C ALA A 216 15.70 13.61 11.48
N GLY A 217 14.79 13.93 12.39
CA GLY A 217 14.72 13.34 13.71
C GLY A 217 16.04 13.44 14.48
N LYS A 218 16.51 12.32 15.03
CA LYS A 218 17.81 12.22 15.71
C LYS A 218 19.00 12.00 14.76
N LEU A 219 18.82 12.10 13.44
CA LEU A 219 19.89 11.77 12.48
C LEU A 219 21.16 12.60 12.68
N ALA A 220 21.01 13.88 13.04
CA ALA A 220 22.14 14.75 13.34
C ALA A 220 23.00 14.26 14.51
N SER A 221 22.43 13.52 15.47
CA SER A 221 23.19 12.97 16.60
C SER A 221 23.93 11.67 16.27
N TYR A 222 23.61 11.02 15.15
CA TYR A 222 24.31 9.81 14.70
C TYR A 222 25.52 10.11 13.80
N VAL A 223 25.58 11.29 13.17
CA VAL A 223 26.74 11.74 12.37
C VAL A 223 28.07 11.64 13.15
N PRO A 224 28.20 12.11 14.40
CA PRO A 224 29.44 11.95 15.17
C PRO A 224 29.73 10.50 15.59
N LEU A 225 28.75 9.59 15.49
CA LEU A 225 28.91 8.18 15.87
C LEU A 225 29.48 7.31 14.73
N LEU A 226 29.40 7.78 13.49
CA LEU A 226 29.94 7.11 12.30
C LEU A 226 31.42 6.69 12.44
N PRO A 227 32.37 7.54 12.88
CA PRO A 227 33.76 7.11 13.02
C PRO A 227 33.95 6.03 14.09
N ARG A 228 33.08 6.00 15.12
CA ARG A 228 33.11 4.94 16.14
C ARG A 228 32.59 3.62 15.56
N LEU A 229 31.55 3.68 14.71
CA LEU A 229 31.02 2.51 14.02
C LEU A 229 32.04 1.95 13.04
N GLU A 230 32.69 2.79 12.25
CA GLU A 230 33.74 2.38 11.32
C GLU A 230 34.91 1.71 12.05
N LYS A 231 35.34 2.29 13.18
CA LYS A 231 36.34 1.66 14.04
C LYS A 231 35.88 0.29 14.54
N LEU A 232 34.64 0.18 15.03
CA LEU A 232 34.09 -1.08 15.53
C LEU A 232 33.99 -2.14 14.43
N MET A 233 33.60 -1.75 13.21
CA MET A 233 33.54 -2.66 12.06
C MET A 233 34.93 -3.18 11.72
N LYS A 234 35.94 -2.30 11.70
CA LYS A 234 37.32 -2.72 11.47
C LYS A 234 37.83 -3.67 12.55
N ASP A 235 37.60 -3.35 13.82
CA ASP A 235 37.99 -4.20 14.95
C ASP A 235 37.30 -5.58 14.84
N TYR A 236 36.02 -5.62 14.44
CA TYR A 236 35.27 -6.86 14.21
C TYR A 236 35.86 -7.70 13.07
N ASP A 237 36.23 -7.08 11.94
CA ASP A 237 36.83 -7.79 10.81
C ASP A 237 38.21 -8.38 11.19
N GLU A 238 39.00 -7.66 11.98
CA GLU A 238 40.25 -8.17 12.53
C GLU A 238 40.03 -9.36 13.46
N ASP A 239 39.02 -9.30 14.32
CA ASP A 239 38.65 -10.39 15.22
C ASP A 239 38.13 -11.61 14.46
N ALA A 240 37.30 -11.42 13.44
CA ALA A 240 36.83 -12.50 12.57
C ALA A 240 38.00 -13.24 11.92
N GLN A 241 38.98 -12.51 11.39
CA GLN A 241 40.20 -13.12 10.82
C GLN A 241 41.04 -13.87 11.87
N ARG A 242 41.07 -13.40 13.13
CA ARG A 242 41.78 -14.10 14.21
C ARG A 242 41.06 -15.40 14.57
N VAL A 243 39.74 -15.39 14.63
CA VAL A 243 38.92 -16.57 14.90
C VAL A 243 39.14 -17.61 13.80
N ASP A 244 39.07 -17.25 12.53
CA ASP A 244 39.31 -18.17 11.41
C ASP A 244 40.69 -18.85 11.49
N LYS A 245 41.73 -18.08 11.88
CA LYS A 245 43.09 -18.62 12.04
C LYS A 245 43.18 -19.59 13.20
N LEU A 246 42.52 -19.27 14.32
CA LEU A 246 42.47 -20.14 15.50
C LEU A 246 41.68 -21.41 15.21
N GLU A 247 40.54 -21.31 14.54
CA GLU A 247 39.73 -22.44 14.13
C GLU A 247 40.53 -23.40 13.24
N LYS A 248 41.20 -22.88 12.20
CA LYS A 248 42.08 -23.70 11.34
C LYS A 248 43.20 -24.38 12.13
N ARG A 249 43.77 -23.69 13.11
CA ARG A 249 44.82 -24.27 13.97
C ARG A 249 44.26 -25.37 14.86
N ILE A 250 43.10 -25.16 15.47
CA ILE A 250 42.42 -26.15 16.33
C ILE A 250 42.03 -27.37 15.49
N ALA A 251 41.43 -27.16 14.31
CA ALA A 251 41.08 -28.22 13.39
C ALA A 251 42.30 -29.09 13.02
N ARG A 252 43.44 -28.46 12.70
CA ARG A 252 44.68 -29.19 12.42
C ARG A 252 45.19 -29.99 13.62
N ILE A 253 45.11 -29.43 14.83
CA ILE A 253 45.51 -30.14 16.06
C ILE A 253 44.61 -31.35 16.27
N ILE A 254 43.29 -31.18 16.13
CA ILE A 254 42.31 -32.27 16.26
C ILE A 254 42.56 -33.36 15.22
N GLU A 255 42.80 -32.98 13.96
CA GLU A 255 43.13 -33.91 12.88
C GLU A 255 44.41 -34.70 13.20
N SER A 256 45.50 -34.01 13.57
CA SER A 256 46.75 -34.67 13.95
C SER A 256 46.58 -35.61 15.14
N HIS A 257 45.76 -35.23 16.12
CA HIS A 257 45.48 -36.06 17.29
C HIS A 257 44.64 -37.28 16.94
N ALA A 258 43.66 -37.15 16.04
CA ALA A 258 42.89 -38.27 15.52
C ALA A 258 43.81 -39.26 14.80
N THR A 259 44.67 -38.79 13.88
CA THR A 259 45.63 -39.67 13.19
C THR A 259 46.63 -40.35 14.15
N TYR A 260 47.04 -39.65 15.22
CA TYR A 260 47.91 -40.23 16.24
C TYR A 260 47.19 -41.33 17.04
N ILE A 261 45.94 -41.10 17.42
CA ILE A 261 45.11 -42.11 18.09
C ILE A 261 44.89 -43.32 17.19
N ASP A 262 44.59 -43.10 15.90
CA ASP A 262 44.38 -44.19 14.95
C ASP A 262 45.65 -45.05 14.85
N ALA A 263 46.83 -44.44 14.65
CA ALA A 263 48.10 -45.15 14.60
C ALA A 263 48.43 -45.90 15.92
N LEU A 264 48.09 -45.30 17.06
CA LEU A 264 48.29 -45.92 18.37
C LEU A 264 47.31 -47.08 18.60
N SER A 265 46.08 -46.99 18.09
CA SER A 265 45.11 -48.08 18.11
C SER A 265 45.55 -49.23 17.20
N GLU A 266 46.08 -48.94 16.01
CA GLU A 266 46.65 -49.95 15.11
C GLU A 266 47.84 -50.67 15.75
N LEU A 267 48.72 -49.94 16.45
CA LEU A 267 49.84 -50.53 17.18
C LEU A 267 49.37 -51.45 18.32
N PHE A 268 48.32 -51.05 19.06
CA PHE A 268 47.76 -51.90 20.11
C PHE A 268 47.13 -53.17 19.57
N VAL A 269 46.41 -53.10 18.44
CA VAL A 269 45.89 -54.30 17.78
C VAL A 269 47.03 -55.21 17.34
N ALA A 270 48.08 -54.65 16.70
CA ALA A 270 49.24 -55.43 16.28
C ALA A 270 49.98 -56.08 17.46
N TRP A 271 50.03 -55.42 18.62
CA TRP A 271 50.60 -55.98 19.83
C TRP A 271 49.72 -57.09 20.44
N ASP A 272 48.41 -56.90 20.46
CA ASP A 272 47.46 -57.92 20.95
C ASP A 272 47.54 -59.19 20.07
N ASP A 273 47.57 -59.03 18.75
CA ASP A 273 47.75 -60.13 17.79
C ASP A 273 49.07 -60.88 18.02
N ALA A 274 50.19 -60.14 18.20
CA ALA A 274 51.50 -60.74 18.45
C ALA A 274 51.58 -61.48 19.79
N ILE A 275 50.92 -60.95 20.83
CA ILE A 275 50.82 -61.63 22.13
C ILE A 275 49.96 -62.89 21.98
N HIS A 276 48.82 -62.81 21.28
CA HIS A 276 47.95 -63.94 21.05
C HIS A 276 48.64 -65.05 20.23
N GLU A 277 49.41 -64.69 19.21
CA GLU A 277 50.23 -65.64 18.44
C GLU A 277 51.30 -66.31 19.33
N ALA A 278 51.99 -65.54 20.17
CA ALA A 278 52.97 -66.09 21.10
C ALA A 278 52.35 -67.04 22.14
N GLU A 279 51.16 -66.71 22.65
CA GLU A 279 50.40 -67.55 23.59
C GLU A 279 49.91 -68.84 22.93
N THR A 280 49.38 -68.75 21.70
CA THR A 280 48.91 -69.93 20.96
C THR A 280 50.05 -70.86 20.56
N GLU A 281 51.20 -70.32 20.14
CA GLU A 281 52.43 -71.09 19.88
C GLU A 281 52.95 -71.78 21.14
N ARG A 282 52.93 -71.09 22.29
CA ARG A 282 53.28 -71.68 23.58
C ARG A 282 52.32 -72.80 23.96
N ALA A 283 51.02 -72.57 23.85
CA ALA A 283 50.00 -73.58 24.16
C ALA A 283 50.11 -74.80 23.23
N ARG A 284 50.45 -74.60 21.95
CA ARG A 284 50.75 -75.71 21.02
C ARG A 284 51.95 -76.53 21.48
N LYS A 285 53.07 -75.87 21.77
CA LYS A 285 54.30 -76.55 22.25
C LYS A 285 54.09 -77.26 23.58
N GLU A 286 53.27 -76.72 24.46
CA GLU A 286 52.89 -77.34 25.74
C GLU A 286 52.09 -78.62 25.51
N ARG A 287 51.06 -78.60 24.66
CA ARG A 287 50.32 -79.83 24.28
C ARG A 287 51.21 -80.87 23.62
N GLU A 288 52.07 -80.47 22.68
CA GLU A 288 53.02 -81.39 22.02
C GLU A 288 54.01 -82.00 23.02
N HIS A 289 54.45 -81.24 24.02
CA HIS A 289 55.30 -81.74 25.10
C HIS A 289 54.53 -82.72 26.00
N GLU A 290 53.32 -82.37 26.44
CA GLU A 290 52.46 -83.28 27.22
C GLU A 290 52.17 -84.60 26.49
N GLU A 291 51.93 -84.54 25.18
CA GLU A 291 51.75 -85.73 24.34
C GLU A 291 53.03 -86.56 24.24
N ARG A 292 54.20 -85.94 24.09
CA ARG A 292 55.50 -86.64 24.09
C ARG A 292 55.78 -87.33 25.42
N VAL A 293 55.51 -86.65 26.55
CA VAL A 293 55.59 -87.23 27.90
C VAL A 293 54.61 -88.39 28.05
N ARG A 294 53.36 -88.24 27.58
CA ARG A 294 52.36 -89.32 27.61
C ARG A 294 52.78 -90.55 26.80
N LEU A 295 53.50 -90.35 25.70
CA LEU A 295 54.04 -91.42 24.86
C LEU A 295 55.36 -92.01 25.39
N GLY A 296 55.93 -91.46 26.46
CA GLY A 296 57.17 -91.94 27.09
C GLY A 296 58.43 -91.73 26.22
N LEU A 297 58.41 -90.73 25.34
CA LEU A 297 59.53 -90.35 24.48
C LEU A 297 60.53 -89.40 25.19
N GLU A 298 60.17 -88.92 26.38
CA GLU A 298 60.99 -88.16 27.34
C GLU A 298 60.79 -88.73 28.76
#